data_AF-A0A7Y1X7B1-F1
#
_entry.id   AF-A0A7Y1X7B1-F1
#
_cell.length_a   1.000
_cell.length_b   1.000
_cell.length_c   1.000
_cell.angle_alpha   90.00
_cell.angle_beta   90.00
_cell.angle_gamma   90.00
#
_symmetry.space_group_name_H-M   'P 1'
#
loop_
_entity.id
_entity.type
_entity.pdbx_description
1 polymer ?
#
loop_
_entity_poly.entity_id
_entity_poly.type
_entity_poly.pdbx_seq_one_letter_code
_entity_poly.pdbx_strand_id
1 'polypeptide(L)'
;MKRLVRLLSFAAGIAALIWAMRDRFISLALPREPQPPAFRHPEDHPQVPHRPHQEHRRSPMEAAPDPDDLQLINGIGPVYSSKLADMGITTFSGLAAASAAEVAGKLGAAEGRVVDWIHQAKARS
;
A
#
# COMPACT_ATOMS: atom_id res chain seq x y z
N MET A 1 -36.14 -29.25 22.14
CA MET A 1 -36.71 -29.41 20.78
C MET A 1 -36.97 -28.04 20.18
N LYS A 2 -36.30 -27.75 19.05
CA LYS A 2 -36.53 -26.69 18.04
C LYS A 2 -37.46 -25.55 18.47
N ARG A 3 -36.96 -24.31 18.63
CA ARG A 3 -37.11 -23.07 17.80
C ARG A 3 -36.10 -22.07 18.40
N LEU A 4 -35.04 -21.64 17.72
CA LEU A 4 -35.08 -20.34 17.05
C LEU A 4 -33.85 -20.16 16.13
N VAL A 5 -33.63 -21.12 15.23
CA VAL A 5 -32.65 -21.06 14.12
C VAL A 5 -33.17 -20.08 13.03
N ARG A 6 -33.60 -18.87 13.41
CA ARG A 6 -34.19 -17.90 12.49
C ARG A 6 -33.73 -16.48 12.79
N LEU A 7 -32.42 -16.26 12.73
CA LEU A 7 -31.83 -14.91 12.75
C LEU A 7 -30.45 -14.89 12.06
N LEU A 8 -30.16 -15.88 11.21
CA LEU A 8 -28.84 -16.09 10.60
C LEU A 8 -28.74 -15.64 9.13
N SER A 9 -29.82 -15.13 8.52
CA SER A 9 -29.85 -14.89 7.07
C SER A 9 -29.82 -13.41 6.66
N PHE A 10 -29.88 -12.45 7.58
CA PHE A 10 -29.85 -11.02 7.21
C PHE A 10 -28.43 -10.43 7.11
N ALA A 11 -27.42 -11.05 7.74
CA ALA A 11 -26.05 -10.54 7.75
C ALA A 11 -25.25 -10.85 6.46
N ALA A 12 -25.61 -11.93 5.74
CA ALA A 12 -24.91 -12.33 4.52
C ALA A 12 -25.20 -11.43 3.31
N GLY A 13 -26.40 -10.85 3.23
CA GLY A 13 -26.79 -9.98 2.12
C GLY A 13 -26.11 -8.61 2.16
N ILE A 14 -25.91 -8.06 3.36
CA ILE A 14 -25.32 -6.71 3.55
C ILE A 14 -23.83 -6.73 3.20
N ALA A 15 -23.11 -7.80 3.55
CA ALA A 15 -21.69 -7.94 3.20
C ALA A 15 -21.48 -8.10 1.68
N ALA A 16 -22.36 -8.82 0.98
CA ALA A 16 -22.30 -8.96 -0.47
C ALA A 16 -22.58 -7.63 -1.19
N LEU A 17 -23.52 -6.84 -0.67
CA LEU A 17 -23.85 -5.52 -1.21
C LEU A 17 -22.70 -4.52 -1.05
N ILE A 18 -21.94 -4.60 0.05
CA ILE A 18 -20.79 -3.75 0.33
C ILE A 18 -19.56 -4.13 -0.52
N TRP A 19 -19.39 -5.42 -0.84
CA TRP A 19 -18.30 -5.89 -1.72
C TRP A 19 -18.53 -5.48 -3.18
N ALA A 20 -19.78 -5.53 -3.67
CA ALA A 20 -20.11 -5.17 -5.05
C ALA A 20 -20.09 -3.65 -5.33
N MET A 21 -20.26 -2.80 -4.31
CA MET A 21 -20.37 -1.34 -4.48
C MET A 21 -19.03 -0.61 -4.35
N ARG A 22 -17.96 -1.32 -3.95
CA ARG A 22 -16.63 -0.75 -3.70
C ARG A 22 -15.92 -0.24 -4.95
N ASP A 23 -16.31 -0.71 -6.14
CA ASP A 23 -15.62 -0.40 -7.40
C ASP A 23 -16.15 0.85 -8.13
N ARG A 24 -17.26 1.45 -7.68
CA ARG A 24 -18.08 2.33 -8.53
C ARG A 24 -17.88 3.84 -8.34
N PHE A 25 -17.16 4.31 -7.31
CA PHE A 25 -17.26 5.71 -6.87
C PHE A 25 -16.09 6.65 -7.20
N ILE A 26 -15.01 6.20 -7.82
CA ILE A 26 -13.87 7.09 -8.12
C ILE A 26 -13.65 7.13 -9.63
N SER A 27 -14.39 7.97 -10.34
CA SER A 27 -13.98 8.62 -11.60
C SER A 27 -15.15 9.40 -12.22
N LEU A 28 -15.61 10.44 -11.52
CA LEU A 28 -16.37 11.52 -12.15
C LEU A 28 -15.62 12.83 -11.87
N ALA A 29 -15.13 13.44 -12.97
CA ALA A 29 -14.75 14.85 -13.17
C ALA A 29 -13.38 15.30 -12.56
N LEU A 30 -12.37 15.86 -13.24
CA LEU A 30 -12.14 16.62 -14.51
C LEU A 30 -10.58 16.88 -14.62
N PRO A 31 -9.95 17.64 -15.57
CA PRO A 31 -10.09 17.84 -17.03
C PRO A 31 -8.72 17.98 -17.82
N ARG A 32 -8.79 17.88 -19.17
CA ARG A 32 -7.85 18.33 -20.25
C ARG A 32 -6.55 17.55 -20.56
N GLU A 33 -6.52 17.03 -21.79
CA GLU A 33 -5.34 16.52 -22.51
C GLU A 33 -4.19 17.56 -22.64
N PRO A 34 -2.92 17.14 -22.59
CA PRO A 34 -1.78 17.97 -22.95
C PRO A 34 -1.59 18.07 -24.48
N GLN A 35 -0.85 19.11 -24.88
CA GLN A 35 -0.80 19.73 -26.20
C GLN A 35 -0.34 18.83 -27.38
N PRO A 36 -0.83 19.13 -28.61
CA PRO A 36 -0.45 18.45 -29.86
C PRO A 36 1.06 18.56 -30.18
N PRO A 37 1.57 17.71 -31.09
CA PRO A 37 3.00 17.44 -31.25
C PRO A 37 3.88 18.67 -31.51
N ALA A 38 5.07 18.65 -30.91
CA ALA A 38 6.08 19.69 -31.05
C ALA A 38 6.56 19.82 -32.50
N PHE A 39 6.24 20.94 -33.15
CA PHE A 39 6.95 21.41 -34.32
C PHE A 39 8.39 21.75 -33.91
N ARG A 40 9.39 21.29 -34.68
CA ARG A 40 10.82 21.31 -34.32
C ARG A 40 11.27 22.68 -33.78
N HIS A 41 11.76 22.70 -32.54
CA HIS A 41 12.69 23.74 -32.10
C HIS A 41 14.11 23.30 -32.46
N PRO A 42 14.88 24.11 -33.21
CA PRO A 42 16.30 23.89 -33.41
C PRO A 42 17.05 24.23 -32.11
N GLU A 43 18.00 23.37 -31.74
CA GLU A 43 19.06 23.57 -30.74
C GLU A 43 18.70 23.46 -29.24
N ASP A 44 19.28 22.42 -28.63
CA ASP A 44 20.16 22.55 -27.46
C ASP A 44 19.55 22.91 -26.09
N HIS A 45 18.93 21.93 -25.43
CA HIS A 45 18.92 21.89 -23.96
C HIS A 45 19.11 20.44 -23.47
N PRO A 46 20.03 20.21 -22.52
CA PRO A 46 20.64 18.90 -22.24
C PRO A 46 19.63 17.89 -21.76
N GLN A 47 19.90 16.61 -22.07
CA GLN A 47 19.23 15.44 -21.51
C GLN A 47 18.91 15.68 -20.03
N VAL A 48 17.64 15.91 -19.69
CA VAL A 48 17.22 15.90 -18.29
C VAL A 48 17.34 14.43 -17.87
N PRO A 49 18.30 14.05 -17.01
CA PRO A 49 18.41 12.66 -16.60
C PRO A 49 17.10 12.28 -15.91
N HIS A 50 16.60 11.08 -16.18
CA HIS A 50 15.56 10.49 -15.34
C HIS A 50 16.05 10.62 -13.89
N ARG A 51 15.35 11.41 -13.07
CA ARG A 51 15.62 11.41 -11.64
C ARG A 51 15.42 9.96 -11.16
N PRO A 52 16.45 9.27 -10.65
CA PRO A 52 16.21 8.03 -9.94
C PRO A 52 15.31 8.37 -8.75
N HIS A 53 14.26 7.59 -8.50
CA HIS A 53 13.81 7.41 -7.12
C HIS A 53 14.93 6.61 -6.44
N GLN A 54 15.74 7.08 -5.50
CA GLN A 54 16.11 8.42 -5.09
C GLN A 54 17.63 8.56 -5.31
N GLU A 55 18.06 9.79 -5.57
CA GLU A 55 19.44 10.22 -5.40
C GLU A 55 19.79 10.16 -3.89
N HIS A 56 20.05 8.98 -3.32
CA HIS A 56 20.66 8.84 -1.98
C HIS A 56 22.17 9.14 -2.06
N ARG A 57 22.47 10.31 -2.62
CA ARG A 57 23.77 10.93 -2.51
C ARG A 57 23.59 12.11 -1.54
N ARG A 58 24.23 11.97 -0.36
CA ARG A 58 24.44 12.96 0.73
C ARG A 58 23.33 12.87 1.82
N SER A 59 23.60 12.59 3.09
CA SER A 59 24.76 12.96 3.92
C SER A 59 24.99 11.96 5.07
N PRO A 60 26.23 11.79 5.59
CA PRO A 60 26.51 11.02 6.78
C PRO A 60 26.04 11.76 8.04
N MET A 61 24.78 11.58 8.39
CA MET A 61 24.26 11.93 9.72
C MET A 61 23.19 10.89 10.03
N GLU A 62 23.60 9.80 10.72
CA GLU A 62 22.76 8.67 11.16
C GLU A 62 21.55 8.38 10.26
N ALA A 63 21.84 7.93 9.03
CA ALA A 63 20.82 7.67 8.03
C ALA A 63 19.94 6.50 8.48
N ALA A 64 18.72 6.82 8.91
CA ALA A 64 17.64 5.85 8.89
C ALA A 64 17.54 5.25 7.47
N PRO A 65 17.33 3.93 7.32
CA PRO A 65 17.24 3.31 6.02
C PRO A 65 16.13 3.97 5.18
N ASP A 66 16.38 4.09 3.88
CA ASP A 66 15.37 4.48 2.89
C ASP A 66 14.08 3.67 3.08
N PRO A 67 12.89 4.30 3.00
CA PRO A 67 11.63 3.57 3.05
C PRO A 67 11.45 2.68 1.82
N ASP A 68 11.10 1.42 2.04
CA ASP A 68 10.77 0.43 1.02
C ASP A 68 9.30 0.50 0.60
N ASP A 69 8.98 0.01 -0.60
CA ASP A 69 7.60 -0.18 -1.03
C ASP A 69 7.00 -1.48 -0.46
N LEU A 70 6.40 -1.38 0.73
CA LEU A 70 5.74 -2.50 1.39
C LEU A 70 4.55 -3.08 0.59
N GLN A 71 4.05 -2.37 -0.43
CA GLN A 71 2.97 -2.89 -1.29
C GLN A 71 3.44 -4.03 -2.22
N LEU A 72 4.75 -4.26 -2.32
CA LEU A 72 5.32 -5.43 -2.99
C LEU A 72 5.07 -6.75 -2.23
N ILE A 73 4.61 -6.69 -0.99
CA ILE A 73 4.18 -7.84 -0.20
C ILE A 73 2.70 -8.14 -0.50
N ASN A 74 2.41 -9.39 -0.85
CA ASN A 74 1.06 -9.80 -1.19
C ASN A 74 0.13 -9.66 0.03
N GLY A 75 -0.97 -8.94 -0.16
CA GLY A 75 -1.95 -8.63 0.88
C GLY A 75 -1.72 -7.28 1.56
N ILE A 76 -0.60 -6.60 1.34
CA ILE A 76 -0.38 -5.22 1.76
C ILE A 76 -0.77 -4.28 0.61
N GLY A 77 -1.93 -3.64 0.75
CA GLY A 77 -2.34 -2.55 -0.14
C GLY A 77 -2.07 -1.16 0.47
N PRO A 78 -2.41 -0.07 -0.25
CA PRO A 78 -2.14 1.32 0.17
C PRO A 78 -2.61 1.65 1.60
N VAL A 79 -3.73 1.06 2.02
CA VAL A 79 -4.29 1.27 3.37
C VAL A 79 -3.38 0.65 4.44
N TYR A 80 -2.91 -0.57 4.23
CA TYR A 80 -2.04 -1.24 5.20
C TYR A 80 -0.63 -0.67 5.16
N SER A 81 -0.11 -0.30 3.98
CA SER A 81 1.19 0.35 3.88
C SER A 81 1.20 1.72 4.57
N SER A 82 0.15 2.53 4.41
CA SER A 82 0.01 3.80 5.13
C SER A 82 -0.02 3.60 6.64
N LYS A 83 -0.82 2.65 7.14
CA LYS A 83 -0.91 2.38 8.58
C LYS A 83 0.40 1.81 9.15
N LEU A 84 1.12 1.00 8.37
CA LEU A 84 2.45 0.52 8.75
C LEU A 84 3.44 1.67 8.83
N ALA A 85 3.39 2.61 7.88
CA ALA A 85 4.19 3.83 7.92
C ALA A 85 3.84 4.73 9.12
N ASP A 86 2.56 4.86 9.47
CA ASP A 86 2.11 5.58 10.68
C ASP A 86 2.67 4.96 11.98
N MET A 87 2.97 3.66 11.95
CA MET A 87 3.62 2.92 13.03
C MET A 87 5.16 2.96 12.98
N GLY A 88 5.74 3.65 11.99
CA GLY A 88 7.18 3.71 11.75
C GLY A 88 7.76 2.47 11.06
N ILE A 89 6.91 1.57 10.56
CA ILE A 89 7.33 0.40 9.78
C ILE A 89 7.28 0.78 8.30
N THR A 90 8.43 1.24 7.80
CA THR A 90 8.56 1.70 6.41
C THR A 90 9.50 0.84 5.57
N THR A 91 10.14 -0.18 6.15
CA THR A 91 11.13 -1.04 5.47
C THR A 91 10.75 -2.51 5.57
N PHE A 92 11.22 -3.33 4.61
CA PHE A 92 11.05 -4.79 4.67
C PHE A 92 11.70 -5.36 5.92
N SER A 93 12.90 -4.90 6.27
CA SER A 93 13.62 -5.28 7.49
C SER A 93 12.87 -4.89 8.76
N GLY A 94 12.26 -3.70 8.78
CA GLY A 94 11.44 -3.24 9.90
C GLY A 94 10.19 -4.08 10.07
N LEU A 95 9.50 -4.42 8.98
CA LEU A 95 8.34 -5.32 9.03
C LEU A 95 8.75 -6.74 9.45
N ALA A 96 9.87 -7.25 8.93
CA ALA A 96 10.40 -8.57 9.26
C ALA A 96 10.78 -8.74 10.73
N ALA A 97 11.18 -7.66 11.40
CA ALA A 97 11.54 -7.61 12.81
C ALA A 97 10.34 -7.32 13.73
N ALA A 98 9.18 -6.93 13.18
CA ALA A 98 8.02 -6.55 13.96
C ALA A 98 7.30 -7.76 14.58
N SER A 99 6.56 -7.51 15.67
CA SER A 99 5.70 -8.50 16.31
C SER A 99 4.38 -8.65 15.55
N ALA A 100 4.06 -9.85 15.06
CA ALA A 100 2.83 -10.11 14.32
C ALA A 100 1.58 -9.77 15.12
N ALA A 101 1.53 -10.16 16.40
CA ALA A 101 0.40 -9.91 17.28
C ALA A 101 0.16 -8.41 17.54
N GLU A 102 1.24 -7.66 17.77
CA GLU A 102 1.14 -6.21 18.03
C GLU A 102 0.72 -5.45 16.76
N VAL A 103 1.34 -5.78 15.63
CA VAL A 103 1.02 -5.17 14.33
C VAL A 103 -0.43 -5.52 13.95
N ALA A 104 -0.86 -6.77 14.10
CA ALA A 104 -2.23 -7.20 13.82
C ALA A 104 -3.25 -6.45 14.69
N GLY A 105 -2.98 -6.32 15.99
CA GLY A 105 -3.82 -5.59 16.93
C GLY A 105 -3.99 -4.11 16.56
N LYS A 106 -2.89 -3.44 16.21
CA LYS A 106 -2.94 -2.01 15.79
C LYS A 106 -3.62 -1.82 14.43
N LEU A 107 -3.41 -2.74 13.49
CA LEU A 107 -3.97 -2.64 12.14
C LEU A 107 -5.43 -3.09 12.06
N GLY A 108 -5.93 -3.82 13.06
CA GLY A 108 -7.19 -4.56 12.98
C GLY A 108 -7.15 -5.66 11.94
N ALA A 109 -5.96 -6.25 11.72
CA ALA A 109 -5.75 -7.34 10.78
C ALA A 109 -5.73 -8.70 11.50
N ALA A 110 -5.96 -9.78 10.78
CA ALA A 110 -5.79 -11.13 11.33
C ALA A 110 -4.30 -11.41 11.55
N GLU A 111 -3.94 -11.93 12.72
CA GLU A 111 -2.53 -12.20 13.08
C GLU A 111 -1.84 -13.12 12.07
N GLY A 112 -2.48 -14.21 11.65
CA GLY A 112 -1.92 -15.11 10.64
C GLY A 112 -1.57 -14.42 9.32
N ARG A 113 -2.35 -13.41 8.92
CA ARG A 113 -2.04 -12.62 7.71
C ARG A 113 -0.79 -11.76 7.90
N VAL A 114 -0.62 -11.18 9.08
CA VAL A 114 0.58 -10.39 9.41
C VAL A 114 1.81 -11.29 9.48
N VAL A 115 1.66 -12.53 10.00
CA VAL A 115 2.72 -13.55 9.95
C VAL A 115 3.15 -13.81 8.49
N ASP A 116 2.20 -13.99 7.56
CA ASP A 116 2.52 -14.16 6.14
C ASP A 116 3.26 -12.96 5.53
N TRP A 117 2.88 -11.75 5.93
CA TRP A 117 3.59 -10.53 5.51
C TRP A 117 5.02 -10.48 6.04
N ILE A 118 5.25 -10.85 7.30
CA ILE A 118 6.58 -10.92 7.91
C ILE A 118 7.45 -11.95 7.18
N HIS A 119 6.90 -13.12 6.82
CA HIS A 119 7.63 -14.12 6.03
C HIS A 119 8.03 -13.59 4.66
N GLN A 120 7.12 -12.89 3.96
CA GLN A 120 7.40 -12.28 2.66
C GLN A 120 8.40 -11.12 2.74
N ALA A 121 8.36 -10.34 3.82
CA ALA A 121 9.31 -9.26 4.09
C ALA A 121 10.72 -9.82 4.31
N LYS A 122 10.87 -10.90 5.09
CA LYS A 122 12.17 -11.58 5.29
C LYS A 122 12.80 -12.10 4.01
N ALA A 123 11.99 -12.44 3.01
CA ALA A 123 12.49 -12.88 1.70
C ALA A 123 13.00 -11.70 0.83
N ARG A 124 12.79 -10.46 1.25
CA ARG A 124 13.09 -9.22 0.51
C ARG A 124 14.04 -8.28 1.25
N SER A 125 14.29 -8.51 2.53
CA SER A 125 15.26 -7.80 3.39
C SER A 125 16.67 -8.38 3.23
#